data_AF-A0A3L7RWD6-F1
#
_entry.id   AF-A0A3L7RWD6-F1
#
_cell.length_a   1.000
_cell.length_b   1.000
_cell.length_c   1.000
_cell.angle_alpha   90.00
_cell.angle_beta   90.00
_cell.angle_gamma   90.00
#
_symmetry.space_group_name_H-M   'P 1'
#
loop_
_entity.id
_entity.type
_entity.pdbx_description
1 polymer ?
#
loop_
_entity_poly.entity_id
_entity_poly.type
_entity_poly.pdbx_seq_one_letter_code
_entity_poly.pdbx_strand_id
1 'polypeptide(L)'
;MLVTKKFVLILFCAVWYCFTPTQLNAQTSPGTGQNNFGSNGFDFQNYDIYSMLNVNGQFALSQIPNNDPTLFTDGISNLGDALLLVSRTTTNGVRDVIVVVSGFGPFPGVPNNQSPVVAQELADLLEQEGIESQVVIIDVLWGEPDDRIDQVITDIACEHPDQQIVWIAFGQGGGFTLELEGDNNQGPFPDSGGNLPNPPNQNDPNGPPVVVGNFNGVEIVEVLDGLGVEISGSNDAGEYICDSTCYKLYRCDAEGSIDLGIFFHVPESPTPGEVSVFTSGIIDVLFGPHSDPDGDGRDNIEDSFPFDPNMN
;
A
#
# COMPACT_ATOMS: atom_id res chain seq x y z
N MET A 1 22.93 -42.14 14.38
CA MET A 1 21.47 -41.94 14.45
C MET A 1 21.13 -41.01 13.30
N LEU A 2 20.72 -41.56 12.15
CA LEU A 2 20.34 -40.80 10.96
C LEU A 2 18.85 -40.49 11.02
N VAL A 3 18.46 -39.24 10.75
CA VAL A 3 17.08 -38.85 10.46
C VAL A 3 17.01 -38.46 8.99
N THR A 4 16.14 -39.16 8.28
CA THR A 4 15.85 -39.10 6.84
C THR A 4 15.14 -37.81 6.43
N LYS A 5 15.70 -37.07 5.47
CA LYS A 5 14.98 -36.06 4.69
C LYS A 5 14.22 -36.76 3.55
N LYS A 6 12.89 -36.62 3.50
CA LYS A 6 12.07 -37.05 2.37
C LYS A 6 12.12 -35.99 1.27
N PHE A 7 12.55 -36.40 0.08
CA PHE A 7 12.36 -35.68 -1.17
C PHE A 7 10.89 -35.76 -1.59
N VAL A 8 10.30 -34.64 -2.04
CA VAL A 8 9.07 -34.64 -2.83
C VAL A 8 9.47 -34.44 -4.29
N LEU A 9 9.33 -35.51 -5.08
CA LEU A 9 9.50 -35.54 -6.52
C LEU A 9 8.09 -35.50 -7.14
N ILE A 10 7.73 -34.41 -7.82
CA ILE A 10 6.47 -34.35 -8.57
C ILE A 10 6.78 -34.76 -10.01
N LEU A 11 6.30 -35.95 -10.37
CA LEU A 11 6.33 -36.52 -11.71
C LEU A 11 5.07 -36.06 -12.47
N PHE A 12 5.22 -35.43 -13.63
CA PHE A 12 4.10 -35.20 -14.54
C PHE A 12 3.77 -36.49 -15.30
N CYS A 13 2.62 -37.10 -15.01
CA CYS A 13 2.02 -38.14 -15.84
C CYS A 13 1.08 -37.50 -16.86
N ALA A 14 1.49 -37.50 -18.14
CA ALA A 14 0.61 -37.21 -19.26
C ALA A 14 -0.27 -38.43 -19.55
N VAL A 15 -1.59 -38.28 -19.50
CA VAL A 15 -2.55 -39.28 -19.97
C VAL A 15 -2.97 -38.93 -21.40
N TRP A 16 -2.67 -39.85 -22.30
CA TRP A 16 -3.15 -39.91 -23.68
C TRP A 16 -4.65 -40.26 -23.73
N TYR A 17 -5.43 -39.55 -24.55
CA TYR A 17 -6.60 -40.13 -25.20
C TYR A 17 -6.69 -39.67 -26.66
N CYS A 18 -6.65 -40.64 -27.56
CA CYS A 18 -6.97 -40.52 -28.99
C CYS A 18 -8.47 -40.25 -29.19
N PHE A 19 -8.84 -39.40 -30.17
CA PHE A 19 -9.90 -39.69 -31.15
C PHE A 19 -9.75 -38.77 -32.40
N THR A 20 -10.18 -39.31 -33.54
CA THR A 20 -9.92 -38.94 -34.94
C THR A 20 -10.73 -37.75 -35.49
N PRO A 21 -10.30 -37.12 -36.61
CA PRO A 21 -11.02 -36.00 -37.23
C PRO A 21 -12.13 -36.49 -38.18
N THR A 22 -13.28 -35.82 -38.18
CA THR A 22 -14.25 -35.94 -39.27
C THR A 22 -14.76 -34.56 -39.71
N GLN A 23 -14.88 -34.45 -41.02
CA GLN A 23 -15.13 -33.29 -41.88
C GLN A 23 -16.47 -32.58 -41.65
N LEU A 24 -16.55 -31.29 -42.05
CA LEU A 24 -17.63 -30.69 -42.85
C LEU A 24 -17.20 -29.28 -43.28
N ASN A 25 -16.77 -29.06 -44.53
CA ASN A 25 -17.52 -28.77 -45.77
C ASN A 25 -18.02 -27.32 -45.93
N ALA A 26 -17.67 -26.78 -47.10
CA ALA A 26 -17.86 -25.42 -47.61
C ALA A 26 -19.30 -25.12 -48.09
N GLN A 27 -19.64 -23.82 -48.13
CA GLN A 27 -20.47 -23.14 -49.15
C GLN A 27 -20.10 -21.62 -49.14
N THR A 28 -19.46 -21.01 -50.15
CA THR A 28 -19.95 -20.44 -51.44
C THR A 28 -21.17 -19.51 -51.29
N SER A 29 -21.31 -18.28 -51.82
CA SER A 29 -20.52 -17.34 -52.64
C SER A 29 -21.26 -15.96 -52.60
N PRO A 30 -21.23 -15.03 -53.61
CA PRO A 30 -20.53 -13.76 -53.52
C PRO A 30 -21.43 -12.50 -53.69
N GLY A 31 -20.93 -11.33 -53.28
CA GLY A 31 -21.60 -10.04 -53.51
C GLY A 31 -20.61 -8.97 -53.96
N THR A 32 -20.77 -8.55 -55.21
CA THR A 32 -20.02 -7.54 -55.95
C THR A 32 -20.24 -6.12 -55.45
N GLY A 33 -19.21 -5.27 -55.51
CA GLY A 33 -19.37 -3.82 -55.43
C GLY A 33 -18.05 -3.05 -55.45
N GLN A 34 -17.61 -2.65 -56.64
CA GLN A 34 -16.59 -1.59 -56.81
C GLN A 34 -17.20 -0.24 -56.45
N ASN A 35 -16.42 0.66 -55.83
CA ASN A 35 -16.37 2.08 -56.18
C ASN A 35 -15.08 2.72 -55.66
N ASN A 36 -14.38 3.41 -56.57
CA ASN A 36 -13.22 4.26 -56.36
C ASN A 36 -13.63 5.64 -55.84
N PHE A 37 -12.92 6.19 -54.84
CA PHE A 37 -12.51 7.59 -54.59
C PHE A 37 -11.57 7.47 -53.37
N GLY A 38 -10.35 8.01 -53.27
CA GLY A 38 -9.82 9.27 -53.77
C GLY A 38 -9.54 10.19 -52.58
N SER A 39 -8.25 10.32 -52.21
CA SER A 39 -7.59 11.36 -51.39
C SER A 39 -7.84 11.48 -49.87
N ASN A 40 -6.72 11.28 -49.14
CA ASN A 40 -6.16 12.06 -48.03
C ASN A 40 -7.07 12.62 -46.91
N GLY A 41 -6.81 12.15 -45.70
CA GLY A 41 -7.15 12.84 -44.45
C GLY A 41 -7.10 11.87 -43.28
N PHE A 42 -6.08 12.00 -42.42
CA PHE A 42 -6.07 11.33 -41.12
C PHE A 42 -7.23 11.90 -40.28
N ASP A 43 -8.11 11.02 -39.81
CA ASP A 43 -9.14 11.34 -38.82
C ASP A 43 -8.99 10.35 -37.65
N PHE A 44 -8.65 10.87 -36.48
CA PHE A 44 -8.58 10.12 -35.24
C PHE A 44 -9.98 10.12 -34.62
N GLN A 45 -10.73 9.02 -34.79
CA GLN A 45 -11.87 8.74 -33.93
C GLN A 45 -11.96 7.24 -33.61
N ASN A 46 -11.96 6.96 -32.30
CA ASN A 46 -12.62 5.88 -31.58
C ASN A 46 -12.33 4.43 -31.99
N TYR A 47 -11.62 3.70 -31.11
CA TYR A 47 -11.94 2.30 -30.87
C TYR A 47 -12.04 2.02 -29.38
N ASP A 48 -13.25 1.65 -28.98
CA ASP A 48 -13.59 0.91 -27.77
C ASP A 48 -12.70 -0.33 -27.62
N ILE A 49 -12.01 -0.46 -26.48
CA ILE A 49 -11.29 -1.67 -26.10
C ILE A 49 -12.13 -2.40 -25.04
N TYR A 50 -13.23 -2.99 -25.46
CA TYR A 50 -13.86 -4.11 -24.76
C TYR A 50 -14.11 -5.22 -25.77
N SER A 51 -13.19 -6.19 -25.82
CA SER A 51 -13.44 -7.62 -26.10
C SER A 51 -12.17 -8.33 -26.59
N MET A 52 -11.36 -8.87 -25.67
CA MET A 52 -10.48 -9.99 -26.00
C MET A 52 -10.41 -10.98 -24.82
N LEU A 53 -11.54 -11.61 -24.50
CA LEU A 53 -11.55 -12.95 -23.90
C LEU A 53 -11.71 -13.95 -25.05
N ASN A 54 -10.73 -14.82 -25.25
CA ASN A 54 -10.87 -15.99 -26.11
C ASN A 54 -10.95 -17.26 -25.25
N VAL A 55 -11.87 -18.15 -25.63
CA VAL A 55 -12.50 -19.21 -24.81
C VAL A 55 -11.59 -20.42 -24.54
N ASN A 56 -10.26 -20.29 -24.60
CA ASN A 56 -9.34 -21.41 -24.39
C ASN A 56 -8.04 -21.08 -23.63
N GLY A 57 -7.97 -19.95 -22.90
CA GLY A 57 -6.95 -19.77 -21.85
C GLY A 57 -5.48 -19.90 -22.28
N GLN A 58 -5.11 -19.43 -23.48
CA GLN A 58 -3.70 -19.30 -23.89
C GLN A 58 -3.41 -17.86 -24.34
N PHE A 59 -2.42 -17.22 -23.71
CA PHE A 59 -1.85 -15.95 -24.15
C PHE A 59 -1.06 -16.15 -25.45
N ALA A 60 -1.40 -15.41 -26.50
CA ALA A 60 -0.64 -15.38 -27.75
C ALA A 60 0.40 -14.24 -27.72
N LEU A 61 1.64 -14.56 -27.35
CA LEU A 61 2.81 -13.67 -27.45
C LEU A 61 3.29 -13.52 -28.91
N SER A 62 2.45 -13.05 -29.83
CA SER A 62 2.84 -12.96 -31.24
C SER A 62 2.42 -11.69 -31.99
N GLN A 63 2.17 -10.57 -31.30
CA GLN A 63 1.80 -9.31 -31.96
C GLN A 63 2.49 -8.08 -31.32
N ILE A 64 3.71 -8.20 -30.80
CA ILE A 64 4.51 -7.00 -30.49
C ILE A 64 5.18 -6.54 -31.79
N PRO A 65 4.91 -5.33 -32.32
CA PRO A 65 5.61 -4.82 -33.48
C PRO A 65 7.07 -4.54 -33.10
N ASN A 66 8.00 -5.25 -33.76
CA ASN A 66 9.40 -4.88 -33.78
C ASN A 66 9.54 -3.46 -34.35
N ASN A 67 10.15 -2.54 -33.59
CA ASN A 67 11.21 -1.61 -34.05
C ASN A 67 11.55 -0.57 -32.97
N ASP A 68 12.36 -0.94 -31.96
CA ASP A 68 13.51 -0.13 -31.50
C ASP A 68 14.42 -0.99 -30.58
N PRO A 69 15.58 -1.48 -31.05
CA PRO A 69 16.49 -2.29 -30.23
C PRO A 69 17.42 -1.45 -29.32
N THR A 70 17.17 -0.15 -29.12
CA THR A 70 18.01 0.71 -28.27
C THR A 70 17.49 0.96 -26.86
N LEU A 71 16.33 0.43 -26.48
CA LEU A 71 15.77 0.56 -25.12
C LEU A 71 16.13 -0.58 -24.15
N PHE A 72 16.96 -1.55 -24.56
CA PHE A 72 17.28 -2.74 -23.75
C PHE A 72 18.78 -3.06 -23.64
N THR A 73 19.67 -2.05 -23.59
CA THR A 73 21.11 -2.34 -23.45
C THR A 73 21.76 -1.95 -22.14
N ASP A 74 21.08 -1.27 -21.21
CA ASP A 74 21.71 -0.92 -19.93
C ASP A 74 20.89 -1.52 -18.77
N GLY A 75 21.26 -2.71 -18.29
CA GLY A 75 21.02 -3.02 -16.87
C GLY A 75 20.73 -4.44 -16.39
N ILE A 76 20.23 -5.39 -17.18
CA ILE A 76 19.90 -6.74 -16.65
C ILE A 76 20.81 -7.79 -17.28
N SER A 77 21.99 -7.98 -16.68
CA SER A 77 23.02 -8.87 -17.21
C SER A 77 23.00 -10.30 -16.65
N ASN A 78 22.04 -10.68 -15.80
CA ASN A 78 21.88 -12.06 -15.38
C ASN A 78 20.41 -12.49 -15.36
N LEU A 79 20.11 -13.61 -16.05
CA LEU A 79 18.85 -14.35 -15.89
C LEU A 79 18.56 -14.75 -14.44
N GLY A 80 19.58 -14.76 -13.57
CA GLY A 80 19.42 -14.95 -12.13
C GLY A 80 18.71 -13.78 -11.43
N ASP A 81 18.94 -12.54 -11.87
CA ASP A 81 18.35 -11.34 -11.25
C ASP A 81 16.89 -11.17 -11.68
N ALA A 82 16.60 -11.48 -12.95
CA ALA A 82 15.22 -11.52 -13.46
C ALA A 82 14.38 -12.62 -12.78
N LEU A 83 14.98 -13.78 -12.47
CA LEU A 83 14.28 -14.85 -11.76
C LEU A 83 14.12 -14.54 -10.25
N LEU A 84 15.01 -13.74 -9.67
CA LEU A 84 14.88 -13.23 -8.30
C LEU A 84 13.73 -12.22 -8.20
N LEU A 85 13.59 -11.34 -9.19
CA LEU A 85 12.51 -10.34 -9.25
C LEU A 85 11.13 -11.01 -9.41
N VAL A 86 11.07 -12.07 -10.22
CA VAL A 86 9.85 -12.89 -10.42
C VAL A 86 9.56 -13.83 -9.23
N SER A 87 10.56 -14.13 -8.38
CA SER A 87 10.36 -14.88 -7.14
C SER A 87 9.91 -14.00 -5.95
N ARG A 88 10.10 -12.68 -6.04
CA ARG A 88 9.63 -11.70 -5.04
C ARG A 88 8.18 -11.28 -5.25
N THR A 89 7.66 -11.52 -6.45
CA THR A 89 6.22 -11.54 -6.71
C THR A 89 5.72 -12.92 -6.32
N THR A 90 5.32 -13.08 -5.06
CA THR A 90 4.54 -14.25 -4.65
C THR A 90 3.28 -14.31 -5.52
N THR A 91 2.68 -15.49 -5.61
CA THR A 91 1.71 -15.90 -6.63
C THR A 91 0.42 -15.06 -6.77
N ASN A 92 0.28 -13.94 -6.05
CA ASN A 92 -0.82 -12.98 -6.11
C ASN A 92 -0.39 -11.50 -6.28
N GLY A 93 0.89 -11.19 -6.51
CA GLY A 93 1.33 -9.81 -6.83
C GLY A 93 1.55 -8.87 -5.65
N VAL A 94 1.15 -9.24 -4.42
CA VAL A 94 1.46 -8.47 -3.20
C VAL A 94 2.85 -8.86 -2.73
N ARG A 95 3.78 -7.90 -2.61
CA ARG A 95 5.06 -8.14 -1.91
C ARG A 95 4.76 -8.53 -0.45
N ASP A 96 5.64 -9.29 0.18
CA ASP A 96 5.48 -9.65 1.59
C ASP A 96 5.56 -8.36 2.46
N VAL A 97 4.41 -7.83 2.87
CA VAL A 97 4.25 -6.62 3.68
C VAL A 97 3.74 -6.99 5.07
N ILE A 98 4.29 -6.34 6.09
CA ILE A 98 3.72 -6.31 7.44
C ILE A 98 3.17 -4.91 7.70
N VAL A 99 1.90 -4.87 8.07
CA VAL A 99 1.24 -3.63 8.47
C VAL A 99 1.19 -3.54 10.00
N VAL A 100 1.86 -2.55 10.56
CA VAL A 100 1.71 -2.16 11.94
C VAL A 100 0.56 -1.18 12.03
N VAL A 101 -0.45 -1.52 12.82
CA VAL A 101 -1.58 -0.63 13.09
C VAL A 101 -1.53 -0.20 14.54
N SER A 102 -1.41 1.10 14.81
CA SER A 102 -1.28 1.59 16.18
C SER A 102 -2.39 2.52 16.62
N GLY A 103 -2.72 2.45 17.90
CA GLY A 103 -3.54 3.43 18.60
C GLY A 103 -2.91 3.80 19.95
N PHE A 104 -3.58 4.64 20.72
CA PHE A 104 -3.09 5.07 22.02
C PHE A 104 -3.93 4.55 23.17
N GLY A 105 -3.25 4.29 24.29
CA GLY A 105 -3.90 4.00 25.56
C GLY A 105 -4.75 5.18 26.10
N PRO A 106 -5.41 4.98 27.25
CA PRO A 106 -6.13 6.04 27.95
C PRO A 106 -5.19 7.15 28.46
N PHE A 107 -5.71 8.37 28.57
CA PHE A 107 -4.94 9.51 29.10
C PHE A 107 -5.85 10.51 29.86
N PRO A 108 -5.28 11.49 30.59
CA PRO A 108 -6.05 12.40 31.42
C PRO A 108 -7.11 13.15 30.61
N GLY A 109 -8.38 12.98 31.01
CA GLY A 109 -9.53 13.57 30.29
C GLY A 109 -10.15 12.66 29.22
N VAL A 110 -9.45 11.62 28.78
CA VAL A 110 -9.90 10.67 27.76
C VAL A 110 -9.70 9.22 28.24
N PRO A 111 -10.61 8.71 29.09
CA PRO A 111 -10.51 7.34 29.60
C PRO A 111 -10.83 6.27 28.55
N ASN A 112 -11.56 6.64 27.49
CA ASN A 112 -11.97 5.76 26.41
C ASN A 112 -11.49 6.34 25.08
N ASN A 113 -10.21 6.10 24.77
CA ASN A 113 -9.64 6.49 23.49
C ASN A 113 -10.24 5.63 22.37
N GLN A 114 -10.69 6.25 21.27
CA GLN A 114 -11.26 5.54 20.12
C GLN A 114 -10.19 4.98 19.17
N SER A 115 -8.96 5.49 19.21
CA SER A 115 -7.90 5.02 18.31
C SER A 115 -7.60 3.52 18.39
N PRO A 116 -7.60 2.83 19.55
CA PRO A 116 -7.44 1.38 19.59
C PRO A 116 -8.58 0.60 18.93
N VAL A 117 -9.80 1.16 18.94
CA VAL A 117 -10.96 0.53 18.30
C VAL A 117 -10.81 0.56 16.79
N VAL A 118 -10.42 1.71 16.24
CA VAL A 118 -10.15 1.86 14.81
C VAL A 118 -8.94 1.03 14.37
N ALA A 119 -7.87 1.00 15.18
CA ALA A 119 -6.70 0.19 14.92
C ALA A 119 -7.04 -1.31 14.83
N GLN A 120 -7.88 -1.81 15.73
CA GLN A 120 -8.30 -3.21 15.70
C GLN A 120 -9.20 -3.52 14.50
N GLU A 121 -10.15 -2.65 14.17
CA GLU A 121 -11.02 -2.84 12.99
C GLU A 121 -10.20 -2.92 11.70
N LEU A 122 -9.21 -2.04 11.53
CA LEU A 122 -8.32 -2.07 10.36
C LEU A 122 -7.48 -3.36 10.33
N ALA A 123 -6.92 -3.79 11.46
CA ALA A 123 -6.17 -5.04 11.54
C ALA A 123 -7.03 -6.26 11.19
N ASP A 124 -8.28 -6.30 11.67
CA ASP A 124 -9.23 -7.37 11.36
C ASP A 124 -9.58 -7.41 9.86
N LEU A 125 -9.65 -6.25 9.19
CA LEU A 125 -9.84 -6.15 7.73
C LEU A 125 -8.59 -6.58 6.96
N LEU A 126 -7.39 -6.17 7.40
CA LEU A 126 -6.13 -6.61 6.81
C LEU A 126 -6.00 -8.13 6.86
N GLU A 127 -6.34 -8.76 8.00
CA GLU A 127 -6.33 -10.23 8.13
C GLU A 127 -7.33 -10.89 7.17
N GLN A 128 -8.51 -10.30 6.97
CA GLN A 128 -9.52 -10.81 6.01
C GLN A 128 -9.03 -10.76 4.56
N GLU A 129 -8.24 -9.74 4.20
CA GLU A 129 -7.59 -9.61 2.90
C GLU A 129 -6.30 -10.44 2.79
N GLY A 130 -5.92 -11.15 3.86
CA GLY A 130 -4.72 -11.99 3.91
C GLY A 130 -3.41 -11.19 4.03
N ILE A 131 -3.49 -9.94 4.48
CA ILE A 131 -2.34 -9.07 4.76
C ILE A 131 -1.91 -9.27 6.21
N GLU A 132 -0.63 -9.58 6.40
CA GLU A 132 -0.07 -9.75 7.74
C GLU A 132 -0.07 -8.40 8.47
N SER A 133 -0.61 -8.38 9.69
CA SER A 133 -0.69 -7.16 10.48
C SER A 133 -0.48 -7.41 11.97
N GLN A 134 -0.05 -6.37 12.68
CA GLN A 134 0.07 -6.38 14.14
C GLN A 134 -0.51 -5.09 14.75
N VAL A 135 -1.25 -5.24 15.84
CA VAL A 135 -1.80 -4.10 16.59
C VAL A 135 -0.86 -3.69 17.71
N VAL A 136 -0.52 -2.39 17.75
CA VAL A 136 0.34 -1.80 18.79
C VAL A 136 -0.40 -0.70 19.52
N ILE A 137 -0.55 -0.83 20.84
CA ILE A 137 -1.06 0.25 21.68
C ILE A 137 0.12 0.98 22.30
N ILE A 138 0.23 2.27 22.01
CA ILE A 138 1.28 3.16 22.53
C ILE A 138 0.74 3.82 23.80
N ASP A 139 1.49 3.73 24.89
CA ASP A 139 1.14 4.44 26.12
C ASP A 139 1.31 5.95 25.93
N VAL A 140 0.41 6.74 26.50
CA VAL A 140 0.46 8.20 26.38
C VAL A 140 1.46 8.74 27.40
N LEU A 141 2.75 8.51 27.14
CA LEU A 141 3.90 8.92 27.94
C LEU A 141 4.93 9.64 27.05
N TRP A 142 5.58 10.68 27.57
CA TRP A 142 6.64 11.35 26.81
C TRP A 142 7.83 10.41 26.59
N GLY A 143 8.30 10.32 25.34
CA GLY A 143 9.37 9.41 24.91
C GLY A 143 8.89 8.00 24.51
N GLU A 144 7.66 7.61 24.88
CA GLU A 144 7.13 6.29 24.52
C GLU A 144 7.00 6.06 23.00
N PRO A 145 6.58 7.04 22.17
CA PRO A 145 6.57 6.85 20.72
C PRO A 145 7.93 6.41 20.17
N ASP A 146 9.02 7.04 20.60
CA ASP A 146 10.37 6.71 20.14
C ASP A 146 10.75 5.28 20.51
N ASP A 147 10.65 4.96 21.80
CA ASP A 147 11.03 3.65 22.34
C ASP A 147 10.17 2.52 21.73
N ARG A 148 8.85 2.73 21.64
CA ARG A 148 7.91 1.70 21.19
C ARG A 148 8.02 1.45 19.69
N ILE A 149 8.12 2.52 18.89
CA ILE A 149 8.27 2.39 17.43
C ILE A 149 9.61 1.72 17.09
N ASP A 150 10.71 2.14 17.71
CA ASP A 150 12.03 1.55 17.44
C ASP A 150 12.08 0.06 17.83
N GLN A 151 11.49 -0.30 18.96
CA GLN A 151 11.41 -1.70 19.40
C GLN A 151 10.63 -2.53 18.39
N VAL A 152 9.46 -2.05 17.94
CA VAL A 152 8.60 -2.78 17.01
C VAL A 152 9.25 -2.95 15.63
N ILE A 153 9.85 -1.89 15.09
CA ILE A 153 10.59 -1.96 13.82
C ILE A 153 11.74 -2.96 13.94
N THR A 154 12.50 -2.91 15.04
CA THR A 154 13.62 -3.83 15.28
C THR A 154 13.17 -5.28 15.33
N ASP A 155 12.06 -5.55 16.03
CA ASP A 155 11.51 -6.91 16.15
C ASP A 155 11.06 -7.44 14.79
N ILE A 156 10.30 -6.64 14.00
CA ILE A 156 9.89 -7.03 12.65
C ILE A 156 11.11 -7.27 11.77
N ALA A 157 12.08 -6.36 11.74
CA ALA A 157 13.26 -6.50 10.90
C ALA A 157 14.12 -7.74 11.26
N CYS A 158 14.07 -8.18 12.52
CA CYS A 158 14.74 -9.42 12.95
C CYS A 158 13.99 -10.69 12.48
N GLU A 159 12.66 -10.67 12.55
CA GLU A 159 11.81 -11.83 12.23
C GLU A 159 11.52 -11.95 10.72
N HIS A 160 11.47 -10.80 10.03
CA HIS A 160 11.04 -10.63 8.65
C HIS A 160 11.98 -9.67 7.87
N PRO A 161 13.27 -9.99 7.72
CA PRO A 161 14.29 -9.07 7.19
C PRO A 161 14.12 -8.65 5.72
N ASP A 162 13.28 -9.36 4.97
CA ASP A 162 13.01 -9.11 3.55
C ASP A 162 11.60 -8.52 3.32
N GLN A 163 10.83 -8.27 4.39
CA GLN A 163 9.47 -7.75 4.31
C GLN A 163 9.43 -6.24 4.50
N GLN A 164 8.42 -5.64 3.92
CA GLN A 164 8.22 -4.20 3.96
C GLN A 164 7.35 -3.84 5.15
N ILE A 165 7.64 -2.71 5.78
CA ILE A 165 6.97 -2.26 7.00
C ILE A 165 6.13 -1.04 6.66
N VAL A 166 4.81 -1.19 6.77
CA VAL A 166 3.86 -0.08 6.71
C VAL A 166 3.37 0.20 8.12
N TRP A 167 3.37 1.46 8.53
CA TRP A 167 2.85 1.86 9.82
C TRP A 167 1.67 2.82 9.66
N ILE A 168 0.49 2.41 10.11
CA ILE A 168 -0.73 3.22 10.13
C ILE A 168 -1.11 3.49 11.58
N ALA A 169 -0.98 4.75 12.00
CA ALA A 169 -1.25 5.19 13.37
C ALA A 169 -2.53 6.00 13.47
N PHE A 170 -3.24 5.82 14.58
CA PHE A 170 -4.46 6.55 14.91
C PHE A 170 -4.30 7.28 16.24
N GLY A 171 -4.65 8.57 16.26
CA GLY A 171 -4.87 9.38 17.46
C GLY A 171 -6.33 9.77 17.60
N GLN A 172 -6.80 10.09 18.80
CA GLN A 172 -8.15 10.67 18.96
C GLN A 172 -8.09 12.19 18.82
N GLY A 173 -8.96 12.76 17.99
CA GLY A 173 -9.09 14.19 17.72
C GLY A 173 -10.54 14.61 17.43
N GLY A 174 -10.70 15.78 16.81
CA GLY A 174 -12.00 16.40 16.56
C GLY A 174 -12.79 15.83 15.38
N GLY A 175 -12.15 15.02 14.52
CA GLY A 175 -12.72 14.49 13.28
C GLY A 175 -11.79 13.43 12.67
N PHE A 176 -12.17 12.91 11.51
CA PHE A 176 -11.22 12.17 10.68
C PHE A 176 -10.27 13.17 10.02
N THR A 177 -8.98 13.00 10.24
CA THR A 177 -7.96 13.89 9.69
C THR A 177 -6.74 13.08 9.30
N LEU A 178 -6.21 13.29 8.10
CA LEU A 178 -4.90 12.82 7.70
C LEU A 178 -3.86 13.88 8.06
N GLU A 179 -2.90 13.55 8.92
CA GLU A 179 -1.81 14.47 9.26
C GLU A 179 -0.73 14.40 8.18
N LEU A 180 -0.38 15.54 7.59
CA LEU A 180 0.55 15.64 6.46
C LEU A 180 1.98 15.95 6.91
N GLU A 181 2.13 16.52 8.11
CA GLU A 181 3.42 16.81 8.74
C GLU A 181 3.39 16.54 10.24
N GLY A 182 4.57 16.26 10.82
CA GLY A 182 4.79 16.22 12.26
C GLY A 182 5.79 17.28 12.68
N ASP A 183 5.55 17.95 13.80
CA ASP A 183 6.45 18.96 14.38
C ASP A 183 7.42 18.27 15.36
N ASN A 184 8.65 18.79 15.42
CA ASN A 184 9.64 18.37 16.39
C ASN A 184 9.40 18.98 17.78
N ASN A 185 8.48 19.93 17.91
CA ASN A 185 8.18 20.62 19.16
C ASN A 185 7.22 19.83 20.04
N GLN A 186 7.45 19.86 21.35
CA GLN A 186 6.57 19.27 22.35
C GLN A 186 5.93 20.37 23.21
N GLY A 187 4.62 20.35 23.29
CA GLY A 187 3.84 21.27 24.09
C GLY A 187 3.96 20.95 25.58
N PRO A 188 3.85 21.95 26.47
CA PRO A 188 4.07 21.78 27.92
C PRO A 188 2.85 21.13 28.61
N PHE A 189 2.39 20.00 28.10
CA PHE A 189 1.23 19.26 28.60
C PHE A 189 1.67 18.02 29.41
N PRO A 190 0.99 17.71 30.53
CA PRO A 190 1.26 16.49 31.26
C PRO A 190 0.85 15.26 30.43
N ASP A 191 1.70 14.24 30.43
CA ASP A 191 1.36 12.92 29.92
C ASP A 191 0.45 12.15 30.90
N SER A 192 0.14 10.88 30.60
CA SER A 192 -0.67 10.03 31.48
C SER A 192 -0.04 9.71 32.83
N GLY A 193 1.29 9.83 32.95
CA GLY A 193 2.04 9.76 34.20
C GLY A 193 2.10 11.09 34.97
N GLY A 194 1.61 12.18 34.38
CA GLY A 194 1.69 13.53 34.93
C GLY A 194 3.04 14.22 34.69
N ASN A 195 3.89 13.66 33.83
CA ASN A 195 5.19 14.24 33.49
C ASN A 195 5.04 15.25 32.35
N LEU A 196 5.87 16.28 32.36
CA LEU A 196 6.03 17.22 31.24
C LEU A 196 7.11 16.71 30.28
N PRO A 197 7.14 17.18 29.02
CA PRO A 197 8.23 16.86 28.12
C PRO A 197 9.56 17.33 28.70
N ASN A 198 10.63 16.61 28.36
CA ASN A 198 11.97 16.97 28.81
C ASN A 198 12.47 18.20 28.03
N PRO A 199 13.12 19.18 28.68
CA PRO A 199 13.79 20.27 27.98
C PRO A 199 14.80 19.72 26.96
N PRO A 200 14.86 20.24 25.71
CA PRO A 200 14.29 21.51 25.25
C PRO A 200 12.83 21.48 24.77
N ASN A 201 12.06 20.44 25.13
CA ASN A 201 10.72 20.15 24.64
C ASN A 201 10.72 19.87 23.14
N GLN A 202 11.59 18.95 22.73
CA GLN A 202 11.71 18.51 21.35
C GLN A 202 11.79 16.99 21.30
N ASN A 203 11.24 16.40 20.24
CA ASN A 203 11.36 14.97 19.97
C ASN A 203 12.84 14.60 19.73
N ASP A 204 13.51 15.30 18.82
CA ASP A 204 14.95 15.18 18.54
C ASP A 204 15.63 16.55 18.48
N PRO A 205 16.49 16.91 19.45
CA PRO A 205 17.22 18.19 19.46
C PRO A 205 18.11 18.45 18.23
N ASN A 206 18.44 17.42 17.44
CA ASN A 206 19.23 17.54 16.21
C ASN A 206 18.40 17.27 14.94
N GLY A 207 17.12 16.93 15.11
CA GLY A 207 16.21 16.62 14.02
C GLY A 207 15.73 17.86 13.26
N PRO A 208 15.15 17.68 12.07
CA PRO A 208 14.47 18.78 11.38
C PRO A 208 13.33 19.34 12.24
N PRO A 209 12.95 20.62 12.08
CA PRO A 209 11.84 21.19 12.84
C PRO A 209 10.48 20.57 12.46
N VAL A 210 10.33 20.13 11.21
CA VAL A 210 9.12 19.52 10.67
C VAL A 210 9.53 18.39 9.74
N VAL A 211 8.74 17.31 9.71
CA VAL A 211 8.88 16.22 8.73
C VAL A 211 7.56 16.04 8.02
N VAL A 212 7.59 15.96 6.70
CA VAL A 212 6.40 15.77 5.85
C VAL A 212 6.29 14.28 5.52
N GLY A 213 5.06 13.75 5.54
CA GLY A 213 4.78 12.39 5.13
C GLY A 213 5.12 12.14 3.66
N ASN A 214 5.66 10.96 3.35
CA ASN A 214 6.06 10.58 1.99
C ASN A 214 4.94 9.81 1.27
N PHE A 215 3.79 10.46 1.06
CA PHE A 215 2.61 9.88 0.42
C PHE A 215 1.76 10.95 -0.28
N ASN A 216 0.89 10.54 -1.20
CA ASN A 216 -0.07 11.43 -1.85
C ASN A 216 -1.28 11.73 -0.94
N GLY A 217 -1.11 12.70 -0.03
CA GLY A 217 -2.17 13.05 0.92
C GLY A 217 -3.45 13.61 0.27
N VAL A 218 -3.36 14.18 -0.94
CA VAL A 218 -4.52 14.69 -1.67
C VAL A 218 -5.41 13.54 -2.11
N GLU A 219 -4.82 12.52 -2.73
CA GLU A 219 -5.55 11.34 -3.19
C GLU A 219 -6.17 10.56 -2.03
N ILE A 220 -5.42 10.34 -0.94
CA ILE A 220 -5.96 9.65 0.26
C ILE A 220 -7.21 10.37 0.76
N VAL A 221 -7.16 11.69 0.87
CA VAL A 221 -8.31 12.50 1.30
C VAL A 221 -9.45 12.44 0.27
N GLU A 222 -9.16 12.56 -1.02
CA GLU A 222 -10.18 12.52 -2.08
C GLU A 222 -10.89 11.17 -2.19
N VAL A 223 -10.16 10.06 -2.06
CA VAL A 223 -10.73 8.71 -2.09
C VAL A 223 -11.62 8.48 -0.87
N LEU A 224 -11.13 8.81 0.33
CA LEU A 224 -11.89 8.65 1.56
C LEU A 224 -13.14 9.56 1.60
N ASP A 225 -13.04 10.81 1.15
CA ASP A 225 -14.19 11.72 0.99
C ASP A 225 -15.18 11.19 -0.05
N GLY A 226 -14.70 10.65 -1.17
CA GLY A 226 -15.51 10.02 -2.21
C GLY A 226 -16.30 8.80 -1.71
N LEU A 227 -15.81 8.10 -0.69
CA LEU A 227 -16.49 7.00 0.00
C LEU A 227 -17.46 7.47 1.09
N GLY A 228 -17.53 8.79 1.35
CA GLY A 228 -18.44 9.40 2.31
C GLY A 228 -17.84 9.58 3.71
N VAL A 229 -16.52 9.48 3.87
CA VAL A 229 -15.84 9.86 5.12
C VAL A 229 -15.62 11.36 5.13
N GLU A 230 -16.18 12.09 6.09
CA GLU A 230 -15.85 13.51 6.27
C GLU A 230 -14.42 13.64 6.82
N ILE A 231 -13.45 13.75 5.92
CA ILE A 231 -12.01 13.81 6.22
C ILE A 231 -11.35 15.06 5.65
N SER A 232 -10.29 15.52 6.31
CA SER A 232 -9.43 16.60 5.82
C SER A 232 -7.96 16.26 5.99
N GLY A 233 -7.10 16.88 5.18
CA GLY A 233 -5.66 16.94 5.45
C GLY A 233 -5.33 18.04 6.45
N SER A 234 -4.37 17.79 7.34
CA SER A 234 -3.92 18.74 8.36
C SER A 234 -2.40 18.82 8.38
N ASN A 235 -1.88 20.01 8.64
CA ASN A 235 -0.45 20.26 8.84
C ASN A 235 -0.12 20.48 10.33
N ASP A 236 -1.03 20.15 11.23
CA ASP A 236 -0.91 20.42 12.66
C ASP A 236 -1.58 19.30 13.44
N ALA A 237 -0.77 18.30 13.82
CA ALA A 237 -1.20 17.20 14.70
C ALA A 237 -1.28 17.62 16.18
N GLY A 238 -1.12 18.92 16.47
CA GLY A 238 -0.97 19.50 17.79
C GLY A 238 0.50 19.48 18.26
N GLU A 239 0.70 19.64 19.56
CA GLU A 239 2.04 19.57 20.20
C GLU A 239 2.06 18.48 21.28
N TYR A 240 1.19 17.46 21.18
CA TYR A 240 1.09 16.38 22.16
C TYR A 240 1.70 15.08 21.62
N ILE A 241 1.50 13.98 22.33
CA ILE A 241 2.10 12.68 22.00
C ILE A 241 1.64 12.16 20.62
N CYS A 242 0.46 12.55 20.14
CA CYS A 242 0.03 12.27 18.76
C CYS A 242 1.00 12.87 17.73
N ASP A 243 1.39 14.14 17.89
CA ASP A 243 2.34 14.82 17.03
C ASP A 243 3.75 14.23 17.17
N SER A 244 4.19 13.90 18.39
CA SER A 244 5.44 13.15 18.61
C SER A 244 5.47 11.82 17.84
N THR A 245 4.36 11.08 17.83
CA THR A 245 4.24 9.84 17.03
C THR A 245 4.25 10.13 15.53
N CYS A 246 3.50 11.14 15.06
CA CYS A 246 3.51 11.56 13.66
C CYS A 246 4.93 11.90 13.18
N TYR A 247 5.63 12.77 13.92
CA TYR A 247 7.01 13.15 13.68
C TYR A 247 7.94 11.93 13.63
N LYS A 248 7.84 11.02 14.61
CA LYS A 248 8.67 9.81 14.66
C LYS A 248 8.43 8.89 13.46
N LEU A 249 7.18 8.65 13.07
CA LEU A 249 6.85 7.82 11.90
C LEU A 249 7.43 8.40 10.62
N TYR A 250 7.28 9.70 10.39
CA TYR A 250 7.77 10.33 9.18
C TYR A 250 9.30 10.43 9.16
N ARG A 251 9.95 10.52 10.34
CA ARG A 251 11.42 10.33 10.45
C ARG A 251 11.82 8.92 10.02
N CYS A 252 11.16 7.89 10.56
CA CYS A 252 11.48 6.49 10.23
C CYS A 252 11.31 6.19 8.74
N ASP A 253 10.25 6.72 8.12
CA ASP A 253 10.01 6.64 6.67
C ASP A 253 11.13 7.33 5.89
N ALA A 254 11.42 8.60 6.18
CA ALA A 254 12.48 9.36 5.52
C ALA A 254 13.89 8.77 5.70
N GLU A 255 14.13 8.01 6.77
CA GLU A 255 15.37 7.29 7.05
C GLU A 255 15.41 5.89 6.43
N GLY A 256 14.29 5.38 5.91
CA GLY A 256 14.16 4.04 5.34
C GLY A 256 14.11 2.91 6.38
N SER A 257 13.72 3.22 7.62
CA SER A 257 13.49 2.23 8.67
C SER A 257 12.10 1.58 8.58
N ILE A 258 11.17 2.26 7.90
CA ILE A 258 9.88 1.73 7.42
C ILE A 258 9.68 2.20 5.98
N ASP A 259 8.81 1.52 5.23
CA ASP A 259 8.52 1.86 3.83
C ASP A 259 7.42 2.92 3.70
N LEU A 260 6.54 3.03 4.69
CA LEU A 260 5.48 4.04 4.73
C LEU A 260 5.02 4.28 6.17
N GLY A 261 4.97 5.55 6.58
CA GLY A 261 4.29 5.97 7.81
C GLY A 261 3.09 6.86 7.49
N ILE A 262 1.93 6.58 8.09
CA ILE A 262 0.73 7.43 8.00
C ILE A 262 0.14 7.64 9.40
N PHE A 263 -0.25 8.87 9.71
CA PHE A 263 -0.96 9.19 10.93
C PHE A 263 -2.34 9.81 10.64
N PHE A 264 -3.37 9.29 11.30
CA PHE A 264 -4.72 9.84 11.27
C PHE A 264 -5.19 10.26 12.66
N HIS A 265 -5.88 11.39 12.77
CA HIS A 265 -6.81 11.59 13.87
C HIS A 265 -8.17 10.99 13.54
N VAL A 266 -8.84 10.44 14.56
CA VAL A 266 -10.21 9.92 14.50
C VAL A 266 -11.11 10.65 15.49
N PRO A 267 -12.43 10.76 15.24
CA PRO A 267 -13.34 11.45 16.15
C PRO A 267 -13.35 10.85 17.57
N GLU A 268 -13.76 11.63 18.57
CA GLU A 268 -13.94 11.14 19.95
C GLU A 268 -15.09 10.12 20.11
N SER A 269 -16.03 10.09 19.17
CA SER A 269 -17.22 9.24 19.23
C SER A 269 -17.73 8.89 17.83
N PRO A 270 -16.92 8.21 17.01
CA PRO A 270 -17.36 7.76 15.70
C PRO A 270 -18.39 6.65 15.88
N THR A 271 -19.38 6.63 15.00
CA THR A 271 -20.30 5.49 14.90
C THR A 271 -19.57 4.28 14.31
N PRO A 272 -20.02 3.05 14.59
CA PRO A 272 -19.44 1.87 13.96
C PRO A 272 -19.47 1.90 12.42
N GLY A 273 -20.48 2.55 11.84
CA GLY A 273 -20.57 2.73 10.39
C GLY A 273 -19.51 3.65 9.83
N GLU A 274 -19.21 4.76 10.52
CA GLU A 274 -18.12 5.67 10.14
C GLU A 274 -16.76 4.99 10.24
N VAL A 275 -16.51 4.24 11.33
CA VAL A 275 -15.27 3.46 11.48
C VAL A 275 -15.12 2.46 10.34
N SER A 276 -16.17 1.68 10.04
CA SER A 276 -16.14 0.66 8.98
C SER A 276 -15.89 1.26 7.59
N VAL A 277 -16.57 2.36 7.23
CA VAL A 277 -16.33 3.02 5.93
C VAL A 277 -14.91 3.58 5.87
N PHE A 278 -14.42 4.19 6.96
CA PHE A 278 -13.08 4.74 7.03
C PHE A 278 -11.99 3.66 6.89
N THR A 279 -12.07 2.58 7.66
CA THR A 279 -11.04 1.52 7.60
C THR A 279 -11.08 0.73 6.30
N SER A 280 -12.26 0.47 5.73
CA SER A 280 -12.36 -0.10 4.38
C SER A 280 -11.77 0.83 3.31
N GLY A 281 -12.03 2.13 3.41
CA GLY A 281 -11.45 3.11 2.48
C GLY A 281 -9.92 3.20 2.57
N ILE A 282 -9.34 3.02 3.77
CA ILE A 282 -7.87 2.91 3.95
C ILE A 282 -7.34 1.69 3.19
N ILE A 283 -8.03 0.54 3.27
CA ILE A 283 -7.64 -0.65 2.49
C ILE A 283 -7.69 -0.35 1.00
N ASP A 284 -8.78 0.25 0.52
CA ASP A 284 -8.98 0.54 -0.90
C ASP A 284 -7.89 1.47 -1.45
N VAL A 285 -7.50 2.52 -0.72
CA VAL A 285 -6.52 3.50 -1.20
C VAL A 285 -5.06 3.05 -1.05
N LEU A 286 -4.74 2.26 -0.02
CA LEU A 286 -3.35 1.85 0.25
C LEU A 286 -2.99 0.47 -0.29
N PHE A 287 -3.97 -0.42 -0.40
CA PHE A 287 -3.75 -1.84 -0.75
C PHE A 287 -4.70 -2.34 -1.85
N GLY A 288 -5.59 -1.48 -2.34
CA GLY A 288 -6.57 -1.84 -3.36
C GLY A 288 -5.97 -1.94 -4.77
N PRO A 289 -6.70 -2.55 -5.73
CA PRO A 289 -6.24 -2.72 -7.11
C PRO A 289 -6.18 -1.43 -7.93
N HIS A 290 -6.56 -0.29 -7.33
CA HIS A 290 -6.55 1.04 -7.92
C HIS A 290 -5.82 2.05 -7.02
N SER A 291 -5.00 1.58 -6.09
CA SER A 291 -4.08 2.49 -5.39
C SER A 291 -3.19 3.13 -6.45
N ASP A 292 -3.20 4.46 -6.60
CA ASP A 292 -2.27 5.25 -7.44
C ASP A 292 -1.45 6.13 -6.51
N PRO A 293 -0.73 5.53 -5.56
CA PRO A 293 -0.40 6.22 -4.33
C PRO A 293 0.70 7.29 -4.57
N ASP A 294 1.29 7.34 -5.79
CA ASP A 294 2.18 8.40 -6.29
C ASP A 294 1.46 9.51 -7.11
N GLY A 295 0.21 9.27 -7.52
CA GLY A 295 -0.71 10.25 -8.09
C GLY A 295 -0.51 10.56 -9.57
N ASP A 296 0.11 9.66 -10.34
CA ASP A 296 0.40 9.89 -11.76
C ASP A 296 -0.77 9.57 -12.71
N GLY A 297 -1.84 8.98 -12.17
CA GLY A 297 -3.09 8.65 -12.86
C GLY A 297 -2.98 7.45 -13.79
N ARG A 298 -1.95 6.61 -13.63
CA ARG A 298 -1.80 5.35 -14.35
C ARG A 298 -2.14 4.18 -13.41
N ASP A 299 -2.19 3.00 -14.01
CA ASP A 299 -2.31 1.72 -13.31
C ASP A 299 -1.12 0.90 -13.82
N ASN A 300 -0.02 1.00 -13.10
CA ASN A 300 1.31 0.54 -13.47
C ASN A 300 1.97 -0.21 -12.27
N ILE A 301 3.25 -0.60 -12.41
CA ILE A 301 3.94 -1.37 -11.35
C ILE A 301 4.42 -0.48 -10.18
N GLU A 302 4.46 0.83 -10.37
CA GLU A 302 4.73 1.85 -9.34
C GLU A 302 3.50 2.04 -8.43
N ASP A 303 2.30 1.82 -8.98
CA ASP A 303 1.00 1.79 -8.29
C ASP A 303 0.78 0.53 -7.43
N SER A 304 1.62 -0.49 -7.66
CA SER A 304 1.59 -1.72 -6.87
C SER A 304 2.34 -1.50 -5.56
N PHE A 305 1.62 -1.50 -4.45
CA PHE A 305 2.24 -1.30 -3.15
C PHE A 305 3.35 -2.34 -2.87
N PRO A 306 4.50 -1.90 -2.33
CA PRO A 306 4.90 -0.51 -2.11
C PRO A 306 5.67 0.11 -3.27
N PHE A 307 5.47 1.42 -3.31
CA PHE A 307 6.31 2.47 -3.85
C PHE A 307 7.79 2.11 -3.99
N ASP A 308 8.35 2.29 -5.17
CA ASP A 308 9.78 2.47 -5.34
C ASP A 308 10.08 3.95 -5.57
N PRO A 309 10.59 4.70 -4.56
CA PRO A 309 10.90 6.12 -4.72
C PRO A 309 12.03 6.39 -5.73
N ASN A 310 12.69 5.34 -6.26
CA ASN A 310 13.72 5.43 -7.28
C ASN A 310 13.23 5.11 -8.70
N MET A 311 11.95 4.80 -8.90
CA MET A 311 11.37 4.57 -10.23
C MET A 311 10.73 5.82 -10.81
N ASN A 312 11.50 6.91 -10.88
CA ASN A 312 11.20 8.10 -11.70
C ASN A 312 11.91 8.04 -13.06
#